data_AF-A0A8X8Y053-F1
#
_entry.id   AF-A0A8X8Y053-F1
#
_cell.length_a   1.000
_cell.length_b   1.000
_cell.length_c   1.000
_cell.angle_alpha   90.00
_cell.angle_beta   90.00
_cell.angle_gamma   90.00
#
_symmetry.space_group_name_H-M   'P 1'
#
loop_
_entity.id
_entity.type
_entity.pdbx_description
1 polymer ?
#
loop_
_entity_poly.entity_id
_entity_poly.type
_entity_poly.pdbx_seq_one_letter_code
_entity_poly.pdbx_strand_id
1 'polypeptide(L)'
;MSSRGLNLQRGQECPNPDGPGTGISRQRGGSVSVDERSMRKAAERGVSIMDCVYESFSDIHRFKDGQYTYKRAADVDARVQEIAAMQGENANLSQIFINDVSGAPGLNAHTPTGLAPSVRAEIQEELRTEMRTELRQELREELREEMRQELNADREQRTKLETDWREMMKLFMTTACKSSHASESSVGI
;
A
#
# COMPACT_ATOMS: atom_id res chain seq x y z
N MET A 1 -1.76 -43.79 48.10
CA MET A 1 -1.97 -42.52 47.36
C MET A 1 -1.40 -42.72 45.97
N SER A 2 -2.27 -42.94 44.98
CA SER A 2 -1.89 -43.32 43.61
C SER A 2 -2.51 -42.28 42.68
N SER A 3 -1.68 -41.42 42.11
CA SER A 3 -2.11 -40.37 41.18
C SER A 3 -1.89 -40.86 39.75
N ARG A 4 -2.99 -41.17 39.07
CA ARG A 4 -3.03 -41.52 37.64
C ARG A 4 -2.87 -40.26 36.80
N GLY A 5 -1.83 -40.21 35.98
CA GLY A 5 -1.66 -39.20 34.93
C GLY A 5 -2.53 -39.53 33.72
N LEU A 6 -3.38 -38.59 33.31
CA LEU A 6 -4.13 -38.64 32.06
C LEU A 6 -3.26 -38.10 30.94
N ASN A 7 -2.82 -38.98 30.06
CA ASN A 7 -2.03 -38.68 28.87
C ASN A 7 -3.01 -38.36 27.73
N LEU A 8 -3.23 -37.08 27.45
CA LEU A 8 -4.09 -36.62 26.35
C LEU A 8 -3.24 -36.58 25.06
N GLN A 9 -3.20 -37.70 24.35
CA GLN A 9 -2.69 -37.74 22.98
C GLN A 9 -3.65 -36.96 22.07
N ARG A 10 -3.27 -35.72 21.75
CA ARG A 10 -3.97 -34.89 20.77
C ARG A 10 -3.41 -35.26 19.39
N GLY A 11 -4.18 -36.03 18.63
CA GLY A 11 -3.84 -36.43 17.27
C GLY A 11 -3.57 -35.21 16.39
N GLN A 12 -2.40 -35.18 15.75
CA GLN A 12 -2.11 -34.28 14.64
C GLN A 12 -2.78 -34.84 13.39
N GLU A 13 -3.93 -34.30 13.03
CA GLU A 13 -4.47 -34.43 11.68
C GLU A 13 -3.75 -33.40 10.80
N CYS A 14 -3.01 -33.90 9.81
CA CYS A 14 -2.40 -33.06 8.77
C CYS A 14 -3.50 -32.59 7.80
N PRO A 15 -3.69 -31.28 7.58
CA PRO A 15 -4.62 -30.80 6.56
C PRO A 15 -4.03 -31.01 5.15
N ASN A 16 -4.88 -31.52 4.24
CA ASN A 16 -4.57 -31.73 2.82
C ASN A 16 -4.14 -30.42 2.12
N PRO A 17 -3.11 -30.44 1.24
CA PRO A 17 -2.52 -29.24 0.64
C PRO A 17 -3.18 -28.72 -0.65
N ASP A 18 -4.27 -29.31 -1.14
CA ASP A 18 -4.76 -29.05 -2.52
C ASP A 18 -5.76 -27.89 -2.65
N GLY A 19 -5.46 -26.75 -2.03
CA GLY A 19 -6.16 -25.49 -2.27
C GLY A 19 -5.23 -24.45 -2.92
N PRO A 20 -5.72 -23.58 -3.82
CA PRO A 20 -4.90 -22.54 -4.46
C PRO A 20 -4.47 -21.46 -3.45
N GLY A 21 -3.42 -21.77 -2.68
CA GLY A 21 -2.15 -21.05 -2.73
C GLY A 21 -2.14 -19.56 -2.40
N THR A 22 -2.80 -19.11 -1.32
CA THR A 22 -2.44 -17.81 -0.70
C THR A 22 -1.28 -17.93 0.30
N GLY A 23 -0.73 -19.13 0.55
CA GLY A 23 0.49 -19.31 1.34
C GLY A 23 0.36 -18.95 2.83
N ILE A 24 -0.85 -18.73 3.35
CA ILE A 24 -1.04 -18.37 4.76
C ILE A 24 -1.24 -19.65 5.58
N SER A 25 -0.12 -20.24 6.03
CA SER A 25 -0.13 -21.22 7.11
C SER A 25 -0.71 -20.53 8.36
N ARG A 26 -1.94 -20.89 8.75
CA ARG A 26 -2.58 -20.43 9.98
C ARG A 26 -2.03 -21.19 11.19
N GLN A 27 -0.73 -21.09 11.46
CA GLN A 27 -0.27 -21.24 12.84
C GLN A 27 -0.81 -20.04 13.63
N ARG A 28 -1.18 -20.22 14.90
CA ARG A 28 -1.81 -19.18 15.76
C ARG A 28 -0.95 -17.93 16.01
N GLY A 29 0.18 -17.76 15.33
CA GLY A 29 0.92 -16.50 15.22
C GLY A 29 0.81 -16.01 13.79
N GLY A 30 0.43 -14.74 13.59
CA GLY A 30 0.24 -14.16 12.26
C GLY A 30 1.39 -14.44 11.30
N SER A 31 1.10 -14.46 10.00
CA SER A 31 2.12 -14.58 8.96
C SER A 31 3.15 -13.47 9.11
N VAL A 32 4.37 -13.83 9.52
CA VAL A 32 5.50 -12.89 9.61
C VAL A 32 6.06 -12.70 8.22
N SER A 33 6.17 -11.45 7.75
CA SER A 33 6.75 -11.15 6.44
C SER A 33 8.28 -11.32 6.45
N VAL A 34 8.87 -11.47 5.26
CA VAL A 34 10.33 -11.49 5.09
C VAL A 34 10.95 -10.22 5.67
N ASP A 35 10.32 -9.06 5.45
CA ASP A 35 10.79 -7.76 5.95
C ASP A 35 10.80 -7.72 7.48
N GLU A 36 9.72 -8.17 8.14
CA GLU A 36 9.63 -8.18 9.60
C GLU A 36 10.70 -9.10 10.21
N ARG A 37 10.90 -10.29 9.64
CA ARG A 37 11.93 -11.23 10.10
C ARG A 37 13.33 -10.68 9.87
N SER A 38 13.56 -9.98 8.76
CA SER A 38 14.83 -9.35 8.43
C SER A 38 15.17 -8.21 9.38
N MET A 39 14.20 -7.36 9.72
CA MET A 39 14.37 -6.29 10.70
C MET A 39 14.77 -6.84 12.07
N ARG A 40 14.12 -7.92 12.53
CA ARG A 40 14.43 -8.56 13.80
C ARG A 40 15.86 -9.11 13.84
N LYS A 41 16.25 -9.88 12.81
CA LYS A 41 17.62 -10.42 12.70
C LYS A 41 18.69 -9.33 12.62
N ALA A 42 18.41 -8.27 11.86
CA ALA A 42 19.31 -7.14 11.72
C ALA A 42 19.53 -6.42 13.05
N ALA A 43 18.45 -6.20 13.82
CA ALA A 43 18.54 -5.61 15.16
C ALA A 43 19.29 -6.51 16.14
N GLU A 44 19.08 -7.83 16.11
CA GLU A 44 19.77 -8.79 16.97
C GLU A 44 21.29 -8.85 16.71
N ARG A 45 21.71 -8.67 15.45
CA ARG A 45 23.12 -8.77 15.04
C ARG A 45 23.85 -7.44 14.92
N GLY A 46 23.12 -6.32 14.90
CA GLY A 46 23.69 -5.01 14.62
C GLY A 46 24.19 -4.86 13.17
N VAL A 47 23.52 -5.49 12.20
CA VAL A 47 23.86 -5.44 10.77
C VAL A 47 22.77 -4.75 9.95
N SER A 48 23.01 -4.49 8.67
CA SER A 48 21.99 -3.94 7.77
C SER A 48 20.85 -4.95 7.58
N ILE A 49 19.62 -4.43 7.49
CA ILE A 49 18.43 -5.23 7.13
C ILE A 49 18.68 -5.96 5.81
N MET A 50 19.33 -5.28 4.86
CA MET A 50 19.61 -5.82 3.53
C MET A 50 20.48 -7.08 3.58
N ASP A 51 21.39 -7.21 4.55
CA ASP A 51 22.23 -8.41 4.66
C ASP A 51 21.47 -9.62 5.21
N CYS A 52 20.31 -9.42 5.83
CA CYS A 52 19.49 -10.47 6.43
C CYS A 52 18.33 -10.95 5.55
N VAL A 53 18.05 -10.29 4.41
CA VAL A 53 16.84 -10.55 3.61
C VAL A 53 16.78 -11.98 3.09
N TYR A 54 17.86 -12.47 2.46
CA TYR A 54 17.87 -13.82 1.91
C TYR A 54 17.85 -14.89 3.00
N GLU A 55 18.54 -14.65 4.12
CA GLU A 55 18.49 -15.56 5.25
C GLU A 55 17.07 -15.66 5.82
N SER A 56 16.35 -14.54 5.97
CA SER A 56 14.95 -14.51 6.39
C SER A 56 14.02 -15.21 5.41
N PHE A 57 14.25 -15.05 4.10
CA PHE A 57 13.52 -15.77 3.06
C PHE A 57 13.71 -17.29 3.19
N SER A 58 14.96 -17.75 3.25
CA SER A 58 15.28 -19.18 3.45
C SER A 58 14.62 -19.70 4.72
N ASP A 59 14.72 -18.97 5.82
CA ASP A 59 14.14 -19.31 7.10
C ASP A 59 12.60 -19.43 7.13
N ILE A 60 11.91 -18.68 6.27
CA ILE A 60 10.45 -18.71 6.15
C ILE A 60 10.03 -19.87 5.25
N HIS A 61 10.78 -20.11 4.18
CA HIS A 61 10.38 -21.03 3.13
C HIS A 61 11.02 -22.40 3.19
N ARG A 62 12.07 -22.61 3.99
CA ARG A 62 12.79 -23.87 4.13
C ARG A 62 12.41 -24.55 5.44
N PHE A 63 11.93 -25.78 5.33
CA PHE A 63 11.65 -26.66 6.46
C PHE A 63 12.95 -27.22 7.05
N LYS A 64 12.85 -27.81 8.25
CA LYS A 64 13.99 -28.39 8.98
C LYS A 64 14.61 -29.60 8.27
N ASP A 65 13.85 -30.28 7.41
CA ASP A 65 14.33 -31.37 6.54
C ASP A 65 15.02 -30.86 5.27
N GLY A 66 15.11 -29.54 5.10
CA GLY A 66 15.71 -28.89 3.94
C GLY A 66 14.76 -28.71 2.76
N GLN A 67 13.51 -29.19 2.83
CA GLN A 67 12.52 -29.01 1.77
C GLN A 67 11.96 -27.59 1.77
N TYR A 68 11.52 -27.13 0.59
CA TYR A 68 10.86 -25.84 0.45
C TYR A 68 9.34 -25.96 0.58
N THR A 69 8.73 -24.94 1.19
CA THR A 69 7.27 -24.77 1.33
C THR A 69 6.52 -24.83 0.01
N TYR A 70 7.15 -24.40 -1.09
CA TYR A 70 6.61 -24.50 -2.44
C TYR A 70 7.73 -24.44 -3.50
N LYS A 71 7.45 -24.97 -4.70
CA LYS A 71 8.42 -25.09 -5.81
C LYS A 71 9.10 -23.76 -6.17
N ARG A 72 8.33 -22.68 -6.29
CA ARG A 72 8.87 -21.35 -6.62
C ARG A 72 9.93 -20.86 -5.63
N ALA A 73 9.84 -21.21 -4.34
CA ALA A 73 10.88 -20.83 -3.38
C ALA A 73 12.18 -21.61 -3.62
N ALA A 74 12.08 -22.89 -3.97
CA ALA A 74 13.22 -23.70 -4.37
C ALA A 74 13.88 -23.17 -5.66
N ASP A 75 13.07 -22.79 -6.65
CA ASP A 75 13.57 -22.23 -7.91
C ASP A 75 14.32 -20.90 -7.68
N VAL A 76 13.78 -20.04 -6.81
CA VAL A 76 14.43 -18.78 -6.40
C VAL A 76 15.75 -19.05 -5.67
N ASP A 77 15.76 -19.99 -4.73
CA ASP A 77 16.96 -20.37 -3.99
C ASP A 77 18.06 -20.90 -4.92
N ALA A 78 17.70 -21.83 -5.81
CA ALA A 78 18.63 -22.40 -6.79
C ALA A 78 19.25 -21.31 -7.68
N ARG A 79 18.45 -20.33 -8.13
CA ARG A 79 18.93 -19.21 -8.94
C ARG A 79 19.88 -18.29 -8.17
N VAL A 80 19.56 -17.97 -6.91
CA VAL A 80 20.45 -17.15 -6.06
C VAL A 80 21.79 -17.87 -5.84
N GLN A 81 21.75 -19.18 -5.58
CA GLN A 81 22.94 -20.01 -5.40
C GLN A 81 23.77 -20.13 -6.69
N GLU A 82 23.13 -20.26 -7.85
CA GLU A 82 23.81 -20.27 -9.16
C GLU A 82 24.56 -18.95 -9.40
N ILE A 83 23.91 -17.80 -9.17
CA ILE A 83 24.55 -16.49 -9.31
C ILE A 83 25.70 -16.33 -8.31
N ALA A 84 25.54 -16.81 -7.09
CA ALA A 84 26.59 -16.78 -6.07
C ALA A 84 27.80 -17.63 -6.48
N ALA A 85 27.57 -18.83 -7.03
CA ALA A 85 28.63 -19.69 -7.54
C ALA A 85 29.43 -19.01 -8.67
N MET A 86 28.77 -18.21 -9.52
CA MET A 86 29.44 -17.41 -10.55
C MET A 86 30.26 -16.24 -9.98
N GLN A 87 29.83 -15.64 -8.87
CA GLN A 87 30.51 -14.49 -8.23
C GLN A 87 31.67 -14.89 -7.30
N GLY A 88 31.73 -16.16 -6.88
CA GLY A 88 32.78 -16.69 -6.01
C GLY A 88 32.52 -16.52 -4.51
N GLU A 89 33.53 -16.78 -3.68
CA GLU A 89 33.39 -16.90 -2.22
C GLU A 89 32.91 -15.63 -1.51
N ASN A 90 33.02 -14.47 -2.16
CA ASN A 90 32.60 -13.17 -1.60
C ASN A 90 31.20 -12.74 -2.06
N ALA A 91 30.41 -13.64 -2.64
CA ALA A 91 29.06 -13.33 -3.11
C ALA A 91 28.13 -12.97 -1.94
N ASN A 92 27.47 -11.80 -2.02
CA ASN A 92 26.43 -11.42 -1.06
C ASN A 92 25.07 -11.94 -1.54
N LEU A 93 24.62 -13.06 -0.95
CA LEU A 93 23.36 -13.72 -1.31
C LEU A 93 22.14 -12.80 -1.16
N SER A 94 22.13 -11.93 -0.15
CA SER A 94 21.02 -11.01 0.05
C SER A 94 20.98 -9.93 -1.02
N GLN A 95 22.13 -9.41 -1.46
CA GLN A 95 22.19 -8.48 -2.59
C GLN A 95 21.73 -9.15 -3.90
N ILE A 96 22.14 -10.40 -4.13
CA ILE A 96 21.70 -11.20 -5.29
C ILE A 96 20.18 -11.37 -5.25
N PHE A 97 19.63 -11.83 -4.12
CA PHE A 97 18.19 -11.99 -3.93
C PHE A 97 17.42 -10.68 -4.14
N ILE A 98 17.90 -9.57 -3.56
CA ILE A 98 17.28 -8.25 -3.73
C ILE A 98 17.29 -7.84 -5.20
N ASN A 99 18.40 -8.02 -5.91
CA ASN A 99 18.49 -7.62 -7.33
C ASN A 99 17.65 -8.50 -8.24
N ASP A 100 17.50 -9.78 -7.91
CA ASP A 100 16.95 -10.81 -8.79
C ASP A 100 15.46 -11.12 -8.54
N VAL A 101 15.03 -11.00 -7.28
CA VAL A 101 13.67 -11.32 -6.80
C VAL A 101 12.87 -10.06 -6.48
N SER A 102 13.48 -9.12 -5.73
CA SER A 102 12.81 -7.87 -5.31
C SER A 102 13.00 -6.75 -6.33
N GLY A 103 14.09 -6.77 -7.07
CA GLY A 103 14.35 -5.93 -8.23
C GLY A 103 13.33 -6.35 -9.28
N ALA A 104 12.29 -5.54 -9.43
CA ALA A 104 11.16 -5.79 -10.31
C ALA A 104 11.61 -6.59 -11.55
N PRO A 105 11.04 -7.79 -11.79
CA PRO A 105 11.38 -8.62 -12.96
C PRO A 105 11.15 -7.92 -14.31
N GLY A 106 10.64 -6.69 -14.33
CA GLY A 106 10.42 -5.93 -15.54
C GLY A 106 11.71 -5.54 -16.24
N LEU A 107 12.78 -5.19 -15.53
CA LEU A 107 13.99 -4.58 -16.07
C LEU A 107 14.98 -5.51 -16.82
N ASN A 108 15.83 -6.26 -16.12
CA ASN A 108 17.16 -6.58 -16.71
C ASN A 108 17.56 -8.05 -16.69
N ALA A 109 16.65 -8.99 -16.44
CA ALA A 109 16.99 -10.41 -16.44
C ALA A 109 16.15 -11.17 -17.45
N HIS A 110 16.72 -11.33 -18.65
CA HIS A 110 16.49 -12.46 -19.55
C HIS A 110 15.02 -12.86 -19.79
N THR A 111 14.22 -11.97 -20.38
CA THR A 111 13.27 -12.47 -21.37
C THR A 111 14.07 -12.69 -22.66
N PRO A 112 14.06 -13.88 -23.29
CA PRO A 112 14.68 -14.12 -24.59
C PRO A 112 13.83 -13.51 -25.71
N THR A 113 13.13 -12.41 -25.44
CA THR A 113 12.55 -11.59 -26.48
C THR A 113 13.73 -10.82 -27.05
N GLY A 114 14.24 -11.25 -28.21
CA GLY A 114 15.43 -10.74 -28.89
C GLY A 114 15.30 -9.28 -29.38
N LEU A 115 14.77 -8.40 -28.54
CA LEU A 115 14.74 -6.97 -28.77
C LEU A 115 16.07 -6.40 -28.31
N ALA A 116 16.74 -5.71 -29.24
CA ALA A 116 17.98 -5.02 -28.95
C ALA A 116 17.78 -4.04 -27.78
N PRO A 117 18.79 -3.85 -26.91
CA PRO A 117 18.73 -2.88 -25.81
C PRO A 117 18.27 -1.48 -26.23
N SER A 118 18.56 -1.08 -27.47
CA SER A 118 18.11 0.19 -28.07
C SER A 118 16.60 0.31 -28.15
N VAL A 119 15.91 -0.71 -28.70
CA VAL A 119 14.44 -0.72 -28.85
C VAL A 119 13.75 -0.65 -27.50
N ARG A 120 14.38 -1.25 -26.49
CA ARG A 120 13.87 -1.28 -25.13
C ARG A 120 13.97 0.06 -24.42
N ALA A 121 15.07 0.77 -24.62
CA ALA A 121 15.23 2.12 -24.12
C ALA A 121 14.24 3.08 -24.78
N GLU A 122 14.02 2.93 -26.09
CA GLU A 122 13.04 3.72 -26.85
C GLU A 122 11.61 3.50 -26.34
N ILE A 123 11.16 2.25 -26.21
CA ILE A 123 9.84 1.92 -25.66
C ILE A 123 9.66 2.45 -24.23
N GLN A 124 10.70 2.37 -23.38
CA GLN A 124 10.63 2.92 -22.02
C GLN A 124 10.49 4.43 -22.02
N GLU A 125 11.23 5.12 -22.88
CA GLU A 125 11.17 6.58 -22.95
C GLU A 125 9.84 7.05 -23.54
N GLU A 126 9.33 6.38 -24.57
CA GLU A 126 8.00 6.66 -25.13
C GLU A 126 6.90 6.44 -24.08
N LEU A 127 6.84 5.28 -23.43
CA LEU A 127 5.86 5.02 -22.37
C LEU A 127 5.99 6.01 -21.21
N ARG A 128 7.22 6.34 -20.81
CA ARG A 128 7.46 7.28 -19.71
C ARG A 128 7.02 8.69 -20.07
N THR A 129 7.27 9.12 -21.31
CA THR A 129 6.88 10.46 -21.77
C THR A 129 5.36 10.55 -21.92
N GLU A 130 4.74 9.58 -22.58
CA GLU A 130 3.30 9.52 -22.82
C GLU A 130 2.52 9.46 -21.50
N MET A 131 2.83 8.50 -20.61
CA MET A 131 2.18 8.40 -19.31
C MET A 131 2.37 9.67 -18.47
N ARG A 132 3.56 10.29 -18.52
CA ARG A 132 3.82 11.51 -17.76
C ARG A 132 3.05 12.69 -18.32
N THR A 133 2.85 12.76 -19.62
CA THR A 133 2.06 13.84 -20.24
C THR A 133 0.57 13.67 -19.97
N GLU A 134 0.03 12.46 -20.15
CA GLU A 134 -1.39 12.17 -19.96
C GLU A 134 -1.79 12.33 -18.50
N LEU A 135 -1.11 11.65 -17.57
CA LEU A 135 -1.41 11.75 -16.14
C LEU A 135 -1.29 13.19 -15.63
N ARG A 136 -0.34 13.97 -16.16
CA ARG A 136 -0.17 15.37 -15.75
C ARG A 136 -1.28 16.26 -16.32
N GLN A 137 -1.80 15.96 -17.51
CA GLN A 137 -2.93 16.69 -18.08
C GLN A 137 -4.21 16.36 -17.34
N GLU A 138 -4.52 15.08 -17.16
CA GLU A 138 -5.71 14.60 -16.45
C GLU A 138 -5.77 15.17 -15.03
N LEU A 139 -4.70 15.00 -14.24
CA LEU A 139 -4.66 15.50 -12.87
C LEU A 139 -4.76 17.02 -12.79
N ARG A 140 -4.26 17.74 -13.81
CA ARG A 140 -4.37 19.20 -13.87
C ARG A 140 -5.79 19.65 -14.25
N GLU A 141 -6.48 18.90 -15.09
CA GLU A 141 -7.86 19.18 -15.47
C GLU A 141 -8.82 18.87 -14.32
N GLU A 142 -8.65 17.72 -13.66
CA GLU A 142 -9.44 17.32 -12.50
C GLU A 142 -9.29 18.33 -11.36
N LEU A 143 -8.06 18.68 -10.97
CA LEU A 143 -7.82 19.68 -9.92
C LEU A 143 -8.40 21.05 -10.29
N ARG A 144 -8.32 21.44 -11.56
CA ARG A 144 -8.89 22.71 -12.02
C ARG A 144 -10.42 22.70 -11.94
N GLU A 145 -11.05 21.58 -12.23
CA GLU A 145 -12.50 21.44 -12.16
C GLU A 145 -13.00 21.41 -10.72
N GLU A 146 -12.33 20.67 -9.84
CA GLU A 146 -12.61 20.68 -8.40
C GLU A 146 -12.53 22.09 -7.80
N MET A 147 -11.44 22.81 -8.09
CA MET A 147 -11.28 24.19 -7.63
C MET A 147 -12.38 25.12 -8.17
N ARG A 148 -12.84 24.93 -9.41
CA ARG A 148 -13.94 25.73 -9.96
C ARG A 148 -15.25 25.42 -9.24
N GLN A 149 -15.53 24.15 -8.98
CA GLN A 149 -16.74 23.74 -8.26
C GLN A 149 -16.75 24.30 -6.84
N GLU A 150 -15.63 24.22 -6.12
CA GLU A 150 -15.50 24.76 -4.78
C GLU A 150 -15.70 26.29 -4.75
N LEU A 151 -15.05 27.02 -5.67
CA LEU A 151 -15.23 28.48 -5.77
C LEU A 151 -16.66 28.88 -6.15
N ASN A 152 -17.34 28.10 -6.99
CA ASN A 152 -18.73 28.35 -7.34
C ASN A 152 -19.66 28.08 -6.15
N ALA A 153 -19.41 27.01 -5.39
CA ALA A 153 -20.15 26.72 -4.17
C ALA A 153 -19.97 27.82 -3.10
N ASP A 154 -18.74 28.32 -2.90
CA ASP A 154 -18.49 29.45 -1.98
C ASP A 154 -19.24 30.72 -2.42
N ARG A 155 -19.23 31.04 -3.72
CA ARG A 155 -19.99 32.16 -4.26
C ARG A 155 -21.48 32.01 -4.04
N GLU A 156 -22.04 30.84 -4.29
CA GLU A 156 -23.47 30.57 -4.07
C GLU A 156 -23.82 30.75 -2.58
N GLN A 157 -23.01 30.20 -1.67
CA GLN A 157 -23.21 30.38 -0.23
C GLN A 157 -23.18 31.86 0.18
N ARG A 158 -22.24 32.65 -0.35
CA ARG A 158 -22.19 34.10 -0.10
C ARG A 158 -23.46 34.79 -0.59
N THR A 159 -23.90 34.50 -1.82
CA THR A 159 -25.12 35.12 -2.36
C THR A 159 -26.35 34.78 -1.53
N LYS A 160 -26.43 33.54 -1.03
CA LYS A 160 -27.51 33.11 -0.14
C LYS A 160 -27.49 33.85 1.20
N LEU A 161 -26.32 34.01 1.81
CA LEU A 161 -26.18 34.80 3.04
C LEU A 161 -26.56 36.26 2.83
N GLU A 162 -26.19 36.85 1.69
CA GLU A 162 -26.58 38.22 1.33
C GLU A 162 -28.09 38.36 1.13
N THR A 163 -28.76 37.38 0.50
CA THR A 163 -30.22 37.38 0.36
C THR A 163 -30.91 37.23 1.71
N ASP A 164 -30.46 36.29 2.53
CA ASP A 164 -31.02 36.03 3.86
C ASP A 164 -30.88 37.27 4.76
N TRP A 165 -29.71 37.92 4.74
CA TRP A 165 -29.49 39.18 5.45
C TRP A 165 -30.40 40.30 4.98
N ARG A 166 -30.59 40.43 3.65
CA ARG A 166 -31.48 41.44 3.07
C ARG A 166 -32.94 41.23 3.49
N GLU A 167 -33.40 39.99 3.52
CA GLU A 167 -34.75 39.64 3.97
C GLU A 167 -34.94 39.91 5.46
N MET A 168 -33.95 39.53 6.28
CA MET A 168 -33.94 39.81 7.72
C MET A 168 -34.03 41.32 7.98
N MET A 169 -33.27 42.14 7.24
CA MET A 169 -33.30 43.60 7.37
C MET A 169 -34.65 44.18 6.96
N LYS A 170 -35.29 43.66 5.91
CA LYS A 170 -36.66 44.07 5.52
C LYS A 170 -37.67 43.75 6.62
N LEU A 171 -37.60 42.56 7.22
CA LEU A 171 -38.46 42.16 8.33
C LEU A 171 -38.26 43.05 9.56
N PHE A 172 -37.00 43.37 9.88
CA PHE A 172 -36.67 44.28 10.97
C PHE A 172 -37.29 45.68 10.74
N MET A 173 -37.07 46.26 9.55
CA MET A 173 -37.61 47.59 9.22
C MET A 173 -39.14 47.62 9.23
N THR A 174 -39.81 46.60 8.68
CA THR A 174 -41.28 46.52 8.70
C THR A 174 -41.85 46.36 10.11
N THR A 175 -41.13 45.66 11.00
CA THR A 175 -41.54 45.50 12.42
C THR A 175 -41.38 46.79 13.20
N ALA A 176 -40.26 47.51 13.00
CA ALA A 176 -40.01 48.80 13.64
C ALA A 176 -41.08 49.84 13.25
N CYS A 177 -41.46 49.94 11.97
CA CYS A 177 -42.52 50.85 11.53
C CYS A 177 -43.89 50.53 12.18
N LYS A 178 -44.24 49.25 12.35
CA LYS A 178 -45.50 48.85 13.00
C LYS A 178 -45.55 49.29 14.47
N SER A 179 -44.43 49.23 15.20
CA SER A 179 -44.39 49.67 16.60
C SER A 179 -44.59 51.18 16.78
N SER A 180 -44.10 52.01 15.86
CA SER A 180 -44.26 53.47 15.93
C SER A 180 -45.71 53.93 15.72
N HIS A 181 -46.47 53.25 14.84
CA HIS A 181 -47.88 53.58 14.62
C HIS A 181 -48.79 53.19 15.80
N ALA A 182 -48.44 52.15 16.56
CA ALA A 182 -49.22 51.75 17.73
C ALA A 182 -49.18 52.81 18.86
N SER A 183 -48.03 53.48 19.06
CA SER A 183 -47.87 54.50 20.10
C SER A 183 -48.63 55.81 19.82
N GLU A 184 -48.87 56.17 18.56
CA GLU A 184 -49.60 57.40 18.23
C GLU A 184 -51.11 57.28 18.43
N SER A 185 -51.69 56.07 18.32
CA SER A 185 -53.14 55.88 18.50
C SER A 185 -53.62 55.95 19.96
N SER A 186 -52.70 55.89 20.94
CA SER A 186 -53.03 55.84 22.37
C SER A 186 -53.09 57.22 23.05
N VAL A 187 -52.74 58.32 22.36
CA VAL A 187 -52.68 59.68 22.96
C VAL A 187 -53.95 60.51 22.66
N GLY A 188 -54.94 59.93 21.98
CA GLY A 188 -56.14 60.63 21.50
C GLY A 188 -57.45 60.42 22.29
N ILE A 189 -57.41 59.92 23.53
CA ILE A 189 -58.58 59.76 24.42
C ILE A 189 -58.36 60.60 25.67
#